data_AF-A0AA42ZH62-F1
#
_entry.id   AF-A0AA42ZH62-F1
#
_cell.length_a   1.000
_cell.length_b   1.000
_cell.length_c   1.000
_cell.angle_alpha   90.00
_cell.angle_beta   90.00
_cell.angle_gamma   90.00
#
_symmetry.space_group_name_H-M   'P 1'
#
loop_
_entity.id
_entity.type
_entity.pdbx_description
1 polymer ?
#
loop_
_entity_poly.entity_id
_entity_poly.type
_entity_poly.pdbx_seq_one_letter_code
_entity_poly.pdbx_strand_id
1 'polypeptide(L)'
;MKRFTVKELASAGLIASLYTVLSLAFMPISFGVYQIRVAEALTVLPFLTRAAVPGLYIGCLLANIIGGMGWLDIVFGPLITLAAALITRGLYHLSRRPVTLLPAVVPVVLMWGGSIYLLNGGAVTINTVSGVGLSLLSLVLILFTEKKRAAGAATELVDWLLRALSMALALVAVFLLRQTDDTFVFLCGAITWLATPVVTALLARLWFSGDNPNLLIAPLPPVLLNAFGVSAYLAPLIGVSYWFSVQMVGVGQLIACYLIGLPILILLQRRKSVF
;
A
#
# COMPACT_ATOMS: atom_id res chain seq x y z
N MET A 1 0.99 2.52 -32.71
CA MET A 1 1.72 2.00 -31.53
C MET A 1 3.21 2.31 -31.70
N LYS A 2 3.88 2.94 -30.72
CA LYS A 2 5.34 3.11 -30.77
C LYS A 2 6.00 1.75 -30.54
N ARG A 3 6.92 1.33 -31.41
CA ARG A 3 7.66 0.07 -31.28
C ARG A 3 8.63 0.17 -30.09
N PHE A 4 8.78 -0.92 -29.33
CA PHE A 4 9.81 -1.00 -28.29
C PHE A 4 11.20 -0.99 -28.93
N THR A 5 12.11 -0.22 -28.34
CA THR A 5 13.53 -0.24 -28.67
C THR A 5 14.22 -1.45 -28.03
N VAL A 6 15.39 -1.83 -28.53
CA VAL A 6 16.20 -2.91 -27.95
C VAL A 6 16.54 -2.63 -26.48
N LYS A 7 16.85 -1.36 -26.14
CA LYS A 7 17.11 -0.93 -24.76
C LYS A 7 15.89 -1.13 -23.87
N GLU A 8 14.69 -0.79 -24.33
CA GLU A 8 13.46 -0.99 -23.56
C GLU A 8 13.13 -2.48 -23.37
N LEU A 9 13.37 -3.31 -24.39
CA LEU A 9 13.16 -4.75 -24.28
C LEU A 9 14.12 -5.39 -23.28
N ALA A 10 15.41 -5.02 -23.34
CA ALA A 10 16.40 -5.45 -22.35
C ALA A 10 16.03 -4.98 -20.93
N SER A 11 15.55 -3.73 -20.80
CA SER A 11 15.10 -3.20 -19.50
C SER A 11 13.89 -3.97 -18.96
N ALA A 12 12.94 -4.34 -19.82
CA ALA A 12 11.79 -5.16 -19.43
C ALA A 12 12.24 -6.54 -18.93
N GLY A 13 13.21 -7.17 -19.61
CA GLY A 13 13.80 -8.44 -19.19
C GLY A 13 14.48 -8.36 -17.83
N LEU A 14 15.26 -7.30 -17.58
CA LEU A 14 15.91 -7.06 -16.28
C LEU A 14 14.88 -6.87 -15.16
N ILE A 15 13.81 -6.11 -15.41
CA ILE A 15 12.72 -5.92 -14.44
C ILE A 15 12.01 -7.24 -14.16
N ALA A 16 11.74 -8.05 -15.19
CA ALA A 16 11.16 -9.37 -15.02
C ALA A 16 12.04 -10.27 -14.15
N SER A 17 13.34 -10.36 -14.47
CA SER A 17 14.29 -11.17 -13.69
C SER A 17 14.39 -10.70 -12.25
N LEU A 18 14.44 -9.39 -12.01
CA LEU A 18 14.55 -8.85 -10.66
C LEU A 18 13.28 -9.13 -9.86
N TYR A 19 12.10 -8.94 -10.46
CA TYR A 19 10.82 -9.26 -9.82
C TYR A 19 10.78 -10.75 -9.44
N THR A 20 11.12 -11.65 -10.37
CA THR A 20 11.11 -13.10 -10.12
C THR A 20 12.11 -13.48 -9.02
N VAL A 21 13.36 -13.01 -9.11
CA VAL A 21 14.39 -13.32 -8.11
C VAL A 21 13.99 -12.81 -6.73
N LEU A 22 13.47 -11.60 -6.61
CA LEU A 22 13.01 -11.07 -5.31
C LEU A 22 11.88 -11.92 -4.72
N SER A 23 10.89 -12.28 -5.54
CA SER A 23 9.77 -13.13 -5.07
C SER A 23 10.22 -14.51 -4.63
N LEU A 24 11.21 -15.11 -5.31
CA LEU A 24 11.73 -16.44 -4.96
C LEU A 24 12.72 -16.41 -3.79
N ALA A 25 13.59 -15.39 -3.72
CA ALA A 25 14.51 -15.21 -2.60
C ALA A 25 13.77 -15.01 -1.27
N PHE A 26 12.63 -14.34 -1.32
CA PHE A 26 11.76 -14.09 -0.18
C PHE A 26 10.50 -14.96 -0.21
N MET A 27 10.57 -16.18 -0.77
CA MET A 27 9.41 -17.08 -0.92
C MET A 27 8.61 -17.29 0.38
N PRO A 28 9.21 -17.49 1.57
CA PRO A 28 8.44 -17.70 2.81
C PRO A 28 7.52 -16.52 3.19
N ILE A 29 7.87 -15.31 2.76
CA ILE A 29 7.09 -14.10 3.02
C ILE A 29 6.38 -13.56 1.78
N SER A 30 6.65 -14.07 0.57
CA SER A 30 6.12 -13.49 -0.67
C SER A 30 4.78 -14.09 -1.12
N PHE A 31 4.35 -15.16 -0.46
CA PHE A 31 3.18 -15.95 -0.82
C PHE A 31 2.31 -16.29 0.41
N GLY A 32 1.03 -16.58 0.17
CA GLY A 32 0.06 -16.91 1.20
C GLY A 32 -0.69 -15.71 1.76
N VAL A 33 -1.41 -15.90 2.86
CA VAL A 33 -2.25 -14.84 3.47
C VAL A 33 -1.37 -13.77 4.12
N TYR A 34 -0.32 -14.18 4.84
CA TYR A 34 0.63 -13.31 5.53
C TYR A 34 1.78 -12.87 4.62
N GLN A 35 1.46 -12.39 3.43
CA GLN A 35 2.47 -12.07 2.42
C GLN A 35 2.93 -10.61 2.43
N ILE A 36 4.23 -10.39 2.42
CA ILE A 36 4.91 -9.15 2.05
C ILE A 36 5.71 -9.44 0.77
N ARG A 37 5.11 -9.18 -0.38
CA ARG A 37 5.77 -9.41 -1.68
C ARG A 37 6.72 -8.25 -1.99
N VAL A 38 7.98 -8.38 -1.58
CA VAL A 38 9.02 -7.34 -1.76
C VAL A 38 9.16 -6.90 -3.22
N ALA A 39 8.97 -7.83 -4.17
CA ALA A 39 8.99 -7.55 -5.61
C ALA A 39 7.95 -6.52 -6.06
N GLU A 40 6.84 -6.36 -5.33
CA GLU A 40 5.83 -5.35 -5.62
C GLU A 40 6.35 -3.91 -5.44
N ALA A 41 7.47 -3.71 -4.75
CA ALA A 41 8.16 -2.42 -4.73
C ALA A 41 8.52 -1.91 -6.15
N LEU A 42 8.70 -2.82 -7.12
CA LEU A 42 9.01 -2.48 -8.51
C LEU A 42 7.77 -2.00 -9.31
N THR A 43 6.56 -2.14 -8.78
CA THR A 43 5.32 -1.73 -9.46
C THR A 43 5.13 -0.23 -9.59
N VAL A 44 6.01 0.55 -8.97
CA VAL A 44 6.12 2.00 -9.18
C VAL A 44 6.86 2.36 -10.49
N LEU A 45 7.68 1.46 -11.03
CA LEU A 45 8.49 1.70 -12.23
C LEU A 45 7.69 2.02 -13.52
N PRO A 46 6.47 1.49 -13.75
CA PRO A 46 5.60 1.89 -14.85
C PRO A 46 5.35 3.40 -14.90
N PHE A 47 5.37 4.07 -13.74
CA PHE A 47 5.27 5.52 -13.65
C PHE A 47 6.39 6.23 -14.42
N LEU A 48 7.59 5.64 -14.48
CA LEU A 48 8.76 6.19 -15.17
C LEU A 48 8.89 5.62 -16.59
N THR A 49 8.91 4.30 -16.75
CA THR A 49 9.21 3.64 -18.03
C THR A 49 8.07 2.73 -18.52
N ARG A 50 7.83 2.71 -19.84
CA ARG A 50 6.84 1.81 -20.46
C ARG A 50 7.31 0.35 -20.44
N ALA A 51 8.62 0.12 -20.41
CA ALA A 51 9.22 -1.21 -20.37
C ALA A 51 8.88 -1.99 -19.09
N ALA A 52 8.58 -1.29 -17.99
CA ALA A 52 8.23 -1.94 -16.73
C ALA A 52 6.90 -2.70 -16.80
N VAL A 53 5.95 -2.28 -17.64
CA VAL A 53 4.63 -2.95 -17.75
C VAL A 53 4.77 -4.42 -18.17
N PRO A 54 5.38 -4.76 -19.33
CA PRO A 54 5.60 -6.15 -19.70
C PRO A 54 6.61 -6.85 -18.77
N GLY A 55 7.61 -6.13 -18.24
CA GLY A 55 8.58 -6.70 -17.31
C GLY A 55 7.95 -7.22 -16.02
N LEU A 56 7.08 -6.43 -15.38
CA LEU A 56 6.37 -6.83 -14.16
C LEU A 56 5.38 -7.96 -14.42
N TYR A 57 4.66 -7.92 -15.55
CA TYR A 57 3.74 -9.00 -15.93
C TYR A 57 4.47 -10.34 -16.06
N ILE A 58 5.55 -10.38 -16.85
CA ILE A 58 6.35 -11.59 -17.05
C ILE A 58 7.01 -12.02 -15.75
N GLY A 59 7.57 -11.08 -14.98
CA GLY A 59 8.20 -11.36 -13.71
C GLY A 59 7.24 -12.01 -12.70
N CYS A 60 6.02 -11.48 -12.60
CA CYS A 60 4.94 -12.03 -11.77
C CYS A 60 4.50 -13.41 -12.25
N LEU A 61 4.35 -13.59 -13.57
CA LEU A 61 4.00 -14.88 -14.16
C LEU A 61 5.04 -15.96 -13.80
N LEU A 62 6.32 -15.66 -14.01
CA LEU A 62 7.41 -16.58 -13.67
C LEU A 62 7.48 -16.85 -12.17
N ALA A 63 7.33 -15.82 -11.33
CA ALA A 63 7.33 -15.96 -9.89
C ALA A 63 6.20 -16.89 -9.42
N ASN A 64 5.01 -16.77 -9.99
CA ASN A 64 3.85 -17.57 -9.61
C ASN A 64 3.90 -19.01 -10.17
N ILE A 65 4.48 -19.20 -11.36
CA ILE A 65 4.74 -20.55 -11.92
C ILE A 65 5.66 -21.33 -10.98
N ILE A 66 6.73 -20.68 -10.49
CA ILE A 66 7.74 -21.33 -9.65
C ILE A 66 7.29 -21.39 -8.18
N GLY A 67 6.61 -20.35 -7.68
CA GLY A 67 6.17 -20.22 -6.29
C GLY A 67 5.03 -21.16 -5.89
N GLY A 68 4.29 -21.72 -6.86
CA GLY A 68 3.46 -22.91 -6.63
C GLY A 68 2.15 -22.70 -5.84
N MET A 69 1.67 -21.47 -5.68
CA MET A 69 0.40 -21.15 -4.95
C MET A 69 -0.90 -21.58 -5.69
N GLY A 70 -0.77 -22.33 -6.78
CA GLY A 70 -1.88 -22.83 -7.58
C GLY A 70 -2.08 -22.08 -8.89
N TRP A 71 -2.83 -22.70 -9.80
CA TRP A 71 -3.05 -22.19 -11.16
C TRP A 71 -3.77 -20.84 -11.19
N LEU A 72 -4.63 -20.56 -10.19
CA LEU A 72 -5.31 -19.28 -10.06
C LEU A 72 -4.31 -18.13 -9.85
N ASP A 73 -3.27 -18.33 -9.05
CA ASP A 73 -2.25 -17.30 -8.84
C ASP A 73 -1.40 -17.12 -10.11
N ILE A 74 -1.10 -18.19 -10.85
CA ILE A 74 -0.36 -18.13 -12.14
C ILE A 74 -1.10 -17.28 -13.19
N VAL A 75 -2.43 -17.36 -13.23
CA VAL A 75 -3.23 -16.62 -14.23
C VAL A 75 -3.62 -15.24 -13.71
N PHE A 76 -4.30 -15.18 -12.56
CA PHE A 76 -4.89 -13.93 -12.08
C PHE A 76 -3.88 -13.00 -11.43
N GLY A 77 -2.84 -13.51 -10.77
CA GLY A 77 -1.79 -12.69 -10.17
C GLY A 77 -1.12 -11.76 -11.20
N PRO A 78 -0.56 -12.28 -12.31
CA PRO A 78 0.04 -11.45 -13.34
C PRO A 78 -0.95 -10.50 -13.99
N LEU A 79 -2.21 -10.89 -14.19
CA LEU A 79 -3.24 -10.02 -14.75
C LEU A 79 -3.56 -8.83 -13.82
N ILE A 80 -3.61 -9.06 -12.52
CA ILE A 80 -3.77 -8.03 -11.49
C ILE A 80 -2.57 -7.08 -11.52
N THR A 81 -1.34 -7.61 -11.54
CA THR A 81 -0.12 -6.81 -11.64
C THR A 81 -0.07 -6.02 -12.95
N LEU A 82 -0.53 -6.58 -14.07
CA LEU A 82 -0.60 -5.91 -15.36
C LEU A 82 -1.60 -4.75 -15.33
N ALA A 83 -2.81 -4.99 -14.80
CA ALA A 83 -3.81 -3.95 -14.62
C ALA A 83 -3.28 -2.81 -13.75
N ALA A 84 -2.63 -3.13 -12.62
CA ALA A 84 -1.98 -2.16 -11.76
C ALA A 84 -0.91 -1.36 -12.50
N ALA A 85 -0.03 -2.03 -13.24
CA ALA A 85 1.03 -1.37 -14.00
C ALA A 85 0.48 -0.43 -15.09
N LEU A 86 -0.62 -0.81 -15.76
CA LEU A 86 -1.28 0.04 -16.76
C LEU A 86 -1.93 1.27 -16.12
N ILE A 87 -2.60 1.12 -14.97
CA ILE A 87 -3.17 2.25 -14.24
C ILE A 87 -2.05 3.17 -13.74
N THR A 88 -1.01 2.62 -13.10
CA THR A 88 0.15 3.39 -12.65
C THR A 88 0.83 4.13 -13.80
N ARG A 89 0.89 3.53 -14.99
CA ARG A 89 1.38 4.22 -16.19
C ARG A 89 0.45 5.34 -16.64
N GLY A 90 -0.86 5.13 -16.58
CA GLY A 90 -1.86 6.16 -16.89
C GLY A 90 -1.80 7.36 -15.94
N LEU A 91 -1.51 7.12 -14.65
CA LEU A 91 -1.37 8.17 -13.64
C LEU A 91 -0.22 9.14 -13.92
N TYR A 92 0.80 8.72 -14.66
CA TYR A 92 1.85 9.65 -15.14
C TYR A 92 1.28 10.82 -15.94
N HIS A 93 0.20 10.58 -16.69
CA HIS A 93 -0.43 11.58 -17.55
C HIS A 93 -1.49 12.43 -16.84
N LEU A 94 -1.89 12.09 -15.60
CA LEU A 94 -2.82 12.91 -14.83
C LEU A 94 -2.11 14.20 -14.38
N SER A 95 -2.59 15.35 -14.84
CA SER A 95 -2.04 16.67 -14.50
C SER A 95 -2.35 17.07 -13.04
N ARG A 96 -1.53 17.98 -12.50
CA ARG A 96 -1.48 18.58 -11.14
C ARG A 96 -2.81 19.13 -10.58
N ARG A 97 -3.88 18.32 -10.54
CA ARG A 97 -5.19 18.73 -10.04
C ARG A 97 -5.35 18.34 -8.56
N PRO A 98 -6.07 19.13 -7.74
CA PRO A 98 -6.30 18.84 -6.31
C PRO A 98 -7.07 17.53 -6.05
N VAL A 99 -7.54 16.85 -7.10
CA VAL A 99 -8.17 15.52 -7.05
C VAL A 99 -7.21 14.44 -6.53
N THR A 100 -5.90 14.70 -6.51
CA THR A 100 -4.87 13.82 -5.93
C THR A 100 -4.97 13.59 -4.42
N LEU A 101 -5.82 14.34 -3.70
CA LEU A 101 -6.13 14.13 -2.28
C LEU A 101 -7.01 12.91 -2.02
N LEU A 102 -8.00 12.65 -2.88
CA LEU A 102 -8.93 11.53 -2.72
C LEU A 102 -8.21 10.16 -2.75
N PRO A 103 -7.27 9.90 -3.68
CA PRO A 103 -6.51 8.66 -3.70
C PRO A 103 -5.60 8.45 -2.48
N ALA A 104 -5.03 9.51 -1.89
CA ALA A 104 -4.14 9.40 -0.74
C ALA A 104 -4.88 8.97 0.55
N VAL A 105 -6.20 9.21 0.62
CA VAL A 105 -7.05 8.78 1.75
C VAL A 105 -7.45 7.30 1.61
N VAL A 106 -7.38 6.71 0.41
CA VAL A 106 -7.82 5.33 0.18
C VAL A 106 -7.04 4.30 1.00
N PRO A 107 -5.69 4.31 1.09
CA PRO A 107 -4.93 3.40 1.96
C PRO A 107 -5.42 3.43 3.41
N VAL A 108 -5.66 4.64 3.93
CA VAL A 108 -6.09 4.89 5.30
C VAL A 108 -7.49 4.32 5.55
N VAL A 109 -8.42 4.55 4.62
CA VAL A 109 -9.79 4.01 4.70
C VAL A 109 -9.79 2.48 4.63
N LEU A 110 -8.94 1.88 3.80
CA LEU A 110 -8.83 0.42 3.73
C LEU A 110 -8.28 -0.19 5.00
N MET A 111 -7.24 0.41 5.57
CA MET A 111 -6.68 -0.01 6.85
C MET A 111 -7.73 0.04 7.95
N TRP A 112 -8.56 1.10 7.99
CA TRP A 112 -9.67 1.20 8.93
C TRP A 112 -10.76 0.18 8.69
N GLY A 113 -11.33 0.11 7.49
CA GLY A 113 -12.44 -0.80 7.20
C GLY A 113 -12.08 -2.25 7.51
N GLY A 114 -10.84 -2.63 7.18
CA GLY A 114 -10.29 -3.89 7.59
C GLY A 114 -10.16 -4.04 9.12
N SER A 115 -9.49 -3.10 9.77
CA SER A 115 -9.20 -3.23 11.20
C SER A 115 -10.47 -3.24 12.05
N ILE A 116 -11.53 -2.52 11.64
CA ILE A 116 -12.87 -2.64 12.23
C ILE A 116 -13.30 -4.11 12.16
N TYR A 117 -13.29 -4.71 10.97
CA TYR A 117 -13.68 -6.10 10.79
C TYR A 117 -12.86 -7.09 11.65
N LEU A 118 -11.54 -6.90 11.80
CA LEU A 118 -10.73 -7.78 12.66
C LEU A 118 -11.05 -7.59 14.14
N LEU A 119 -11.23 -6.35 14.58
CA LEU A 119 -11.39 -6.04 15.99
C LEU A 119 -12.80 -6.34 16.49
N ASN A 120 -13.84 -6.13 15.67
CA ASN A 120 -15.24 -6.25 16.08
C ASN A 120 -16.15 -7.09 15.16
N GLY A 121 -15.59 -7.78 14.16
CA GLY A 121 -16.38 -8.60 13.22
C GLY A 121 -17.29 -7.79 12.28
N GLY A 122 -17.13 -6.48 12.21
CA GLY A 122 -18.01 -5.56 11.47
C GLY A 122 -19.22 -5.07 12.26
N ALA A 123 -19.31 -5.35 13.57
CA ALA A 123 -20.43 -4.92 14.40
C ALA A 123 -20.45 -3.40 14.57
N VAL A 124 -21.59 -2.76 14.32
CA VAL A 124 -21.75 -1.31 14.52
C VAL A 124 -22.30 -1.07 15.92
N THR A 125 -21.40 -0.96 16.89
CA THR A 125 -21.70 -0.67 18.30
C THR A 125 -21.33 0.77 18.68
N ILE A 126 -21.80 1.27 19.82
CA ILE A 126 -21.40 2.59 20.34
C ILE A 126 -19.88 2.69 20.54
N ASN A 127 -19.24 1.58 20.94
CA ASN A 127 -17.78 1.51 21.06
C ASN A 127 -17.09 1.62 19.70
N THR A 128 -17.70 1.06 18.65
CA THR A 128 -17.19 1.17 17.28
C THR A 128 -17.26 2.59 16.77
N VAL A 129 -18.41 3.25 16.96
CA VAL A 129 -18.58 4.67 16.62
C VAL A 129 -17.58 5.54 17.39
N SER A 130 -17.40 5.27 18.68
CA SER A 130 -16.45 5.99 19.53
C SER A 130 -15.00 5.77 19.10
N GLY A 131 -14.60 4.53 18.80
CA GLY A 131 -13.25 4.19 18.31
C GLY A 131 -12.95 4.84 16.95
N VAL A 132 -13.90 4.81 16.02
CA VAL A 132 -13.79 5.53 14.73
C VAL A 132 -13.69 7.04 14.95
N GLY A 133 -14.50 7.60 15.85
CA GLY A 133 -14.47 9.03 16.20
C GLY A 133 -13.12 9.48 16.77
N LEU A 134 -12.56 8.74 17.73
CA LEU A 134 -11.22 9.01 18.28
C LEU A 134 -10.12 8.90 17.21
N SER A 135 -10.30 8.00 16.24
CA SER A 135 -9.33 7.80 15.16
C SER A 135 -9.41 8.89 14.09
N LEU A 136 -10.61 9.40 13.80
CA LEU A 136 -10.77 10.63 13.00
C LEU A 136 -10.08 11.82 13.66
N LEU A 137 -10.24 11.97 14.98
CA LEU A 137 -9.53 13.01 15.73
C LEU A 137 -8.00 12.82 15.65
N SER A 138 -7.51 11.58 15.79
CA SER A 138 -6.11 11.23 15.60
C SER A 138 -5.57 11.65 14.22
N LEU A 139 -6.34 11.42 13.16
CA LEU A 139 -5.99 11.85 11.79
C LEU A 139 -6.00 13.38 11.63
N VAL A 140 -6.99 14.06 12.20
CA VAL A 140 -7.04 15.53 12.13
C VAL A 140 -5.82 16.15 12.80
N LEU A 141 -5.41 15.62 13.96
CA LEU A 141 -4.20 16.07 14.66
C LEU A 141 -2.93 15.81 13.83
N ILE A 142 -2.81 14.65 13.18
CA ILE A 142 -1.63 14.35 12.36
C ILE A 142 -1.58 15.22 11.10
N LEU A 143 -2.72 15.49 10.46
CA LEU A 143 -2.77 16.40 9.31
C LEU A 143 -2.45 17.85 9.71
N PHE A 144 -2.93 18.28 10.87
CA PHE A 144 -2.66 19.62 11.40
C PHE A 144 -1.17 19.81 11.74
N THR A 145 -0.53 18.80 12.35
CA THR A 145 0.90 18.84 12.66
C THR A 145 1.73 18.92 11.38
N GLU A 146 1.46 18.07 10.39
CA GLU A 146 2.20 18.10 9.12
C GLU A 146 1.99 19.40 8.33
N LYS A 147 0.78 19.98 8.37
CA LYS A 147 0.51 21.29 7.78
C LYS A 147 1.31 22.41 8.45
N LYS A 148 1.32 22.46 9.80
CA LYS A 148 2.09 23.46 10.54
C LYS A 148 3.59 23.32 10.33
N ARG A 149 4.08 22.08 10.28
CA ARG A 149 5.48 21.77 10.00
C ARG A 149 5.90 22.28 8.62
N ALA A 150 5.09 22.05 7.60
CA ALA A 150 5.36 22.55 6.26
C ALA A 150 5.31 24.09 6.17
N ALA A 151 4.49 24.74 7.00
CA ALA A 151 4.45 26.20 7.12
C ALA A 151 5.58 26.81 7.97
N GLY A 152 6.49 26.00 8.54
CA GLY A 152 7.55 26.46 9.43
C GLY A 152 7.07 27.07 10.75
N ALA A 153 5.82 26.81 11.15
CA ALA A 153 5.13 27.53 12.22
C ALA A 153 4.97 26.73 13.53
N ALA A 154 5.61 25.56 13.66
CA ALA A 154 5.51 24.70 14.84
C ALA A 154 6.82 24.69 15.65
N THR A 155 6.70 24.87 16.98
CA THR A 155 7.78 24.55 17.92
C THR A 155 7.91 23.04 18.07
N GLU A 156 9.14 22.53 18.26
CA GLU A 156 9.40 21.09 18.35
C GLU A 156 8.57 20.40 19.44
N LEU A 157 8.39 21.06 20.60
CA LEU A 157 7.59 20.56 21.71
C LEU A 157 6.11 20.37 21.33
N VAL A 158 5.52 21.32 20.60
CA VAL A 158 4.10 21.26 20.20
C VAL A 158 3.88 20.18 19.14
N ASP A 159 4.80 20.01 18.19
CA ASP A 159 4.73 18.92 17.20
C ASP A 159 4.79 17.55 17.90
N TRP A 160 5.73 17.38 18.84
CA TRP A 160 5.87 16.13 19.60
C TRP A 160 4.61 15.80 20.41
N LEU A 161 4.07 16.78 21.16
CA LEU A 161 2.86 16.59 21.98
C LEU A 161 1.64 16.19 21.14
N LEU A 162 1.43 16.85 20.01
CA LEU A 162 0.29 16.57 19.13
C LEU A 162 0.40 15.17 18.48
N ARG A 163 1.61 14.73 18.12
CA ARG A 163 1.86 13.37 17.61
C ARG A 163 1.65 12.32 18.69
N ALA A 164 2.13 12.57 19.90
CA ALA A 164 1.91 11.69 21.04
C ALA A 164 0.41 11.55 21.36
N LEU A 165 -0.33 12.66 21.36
CA LEU A 165 -1.78 12.66 21.54
C LEU A 165 -2.50 11.90 20.41
N SER A 166 -2.12 12.15 19.15
CA SER A 166 -2.65 11.41 17.99
C SER A 166 -2.47 9.89 18.15
N MET A 167 -1.29 9.45 18.58
CA MET A 167 -1.00 8.03 18.81
C MET A 167 -1.78 7.46 20.01
N ALA A 168 -1.89 8.23 21.10
CA ALA A 168 -2.68 7.83 22.27
C ALA A 168 -4.16 7.63 21.93
N LEU A 169 -4.75 8.53 21.12
CA LEU A 169 -6.13 8.40 20.65
C LEU A 169 -6.33 7.14 19.79
N ALA A 170 -5.40 6.86 18.87
CA ALA A 170 -5.44 5.66 18.05
C ALA A 170 -5.31 4.38 18.89
N LEU A 171 -4.49 4.41 19.95
CA LEU A 171 -4.33 3.30 20.90
C LEU A 171 -5.61 3.07 21.72
N VAL A 172 -6.21 4.12 22.26
CA VAL A 172 -7.49 4.03 22.99
C VAL A 172 -8.58 3.48 22.08
N ALA A 173 -8.62 3.89 20.80
CA ALA A 173 -9.58 3.39 19.83
C ALA A 173 -9.50 1.87 19.65
N VAL A 174 -8.29 1.28 19.61
CA VAL A 174 -8.11 -0.18 19.51
C VAL A 174 -8.78 -0.91 20.67
N PHE A 175 -8.66 -0.39 21.89
CA PHE A 175 -9.28 -1.01 23.07
C PHE A 175 -10.81 -0.89 23.05
N LEU A 176 -11.37 0.21 22.55
CA LEU A 176 -12.82 0.34 22.36
C LEU A 176 -13.35 -0.61 21.29
N LEU A 177 -12.58 -0.81 20.22
CA LEU A 177 -12.96 -1.66 19.09
C LEU A 177 -12.81 -3.14 19.38
N ARG A 178 -12.07 -3.52 20.44
CA ARG A 178 -11.83 -4.92 20.78
C ARG A 178 -13.12 -5.62 21.18
N GLN A 179 -13.59 -6.52 20.33
CA GLN A 179 -14.66 -7.49 20.60
C GLN A 179 -14.29 -8.92 20.17
N THR A 180 -13.14 -9.10 19.51
CA THR A 180 -12.61 -10.41 19.15
C THR A 180 -11.88 -11.07 20.32
N ASP A 181 -12.13 -12.37 20.52
CA ASP A 181 -11.46 -13.21 21.51
C ASP A 181 -10.14 -13.80 20.99
N ASP A 182 -9.98 -13.85 19.66
CA ASP A 182 -8.76 -14.36 19.03
C ASP A 182 -7.63 -13.34 19.17
N THR A 183 -6.59 -13.74 19.91
CA THR A 183 -5.43 -12.88 20.20
C THR A 183 -4.65 -12.53 18.93
N PHE A 184 -4.54 -13.45 17.98
CA PHE A 184 -3.82 -13.22 16.74
C PHE A 184 -4.56 -12.22 15.85
N VAL A 185 -5.88 -12.40 15.70
CA VAL A 185 -6.75 -11.49 14.95
C VAL A 185 -6.75 -10.09 15.59
N PHE A 186 -6.80 -10.04 16.93
CA PHE A 186 -6.67 -8.78 17.68
C PHE A 186 -5.37 -8.06 17.37
N LEU A 187 -4.22 -8.76 17.42
CA LEU A 187 -2.92 -8.16 17.15
C LEU A 187 -2.84 -7.62 15.72
N CYS A 188 -3.34 -8.37 14.72
CA CYS A 188 -3.36 -7.92 13.33
C CYS A 188 -4.21 -6.65 13.15
N GLY A 189 -5.41 -6.63 13.76
CA GLY A 189 -6.30 -5.46 13.74
C GLY A 189 -5.69 -4.25 14.46
N ALA A 190 -5.08 -4.46 15.62
CA ALA A 190 -4.44 -3.41 16.41
C ALA A 190 -3.23 -2.80 15.68
N ILE A 191 -2.35 -3.62 15.11
CA ILE A 191 -1.18 -3.16 14.35
C ILE A 191 -1.63 -2.35 13.13
N THR A 192 -2.62 -2.85 12.38
CA THR A 192 -3.14 -2.16 11.20
C THR A 192 -3.81 -0.84 11.59
N TRP A 193 -4.56 -0.80 12.70
CA TRP A 193 -5.14 0.43 13.23
C TRP A 193 -4.08 1.46 13.60
N LEU A 194 -3.06 1.06 14.37
CA LEU A 194 -1.98 1.92 14.84
C LEU A 194 -1.01 2.35 13.75
N ALA A 195 -0.89 1.59 12.66
CA ALA A 195 -0.13 2.00 11.48
C ALA A 195 -0.81 3.15 10.73
N THR A 196 -2.12 3.37 10.93
CA THR A 196 -2.89 4.34 10.16
C THR A 196 -2.46 5.80 10.35
N PRO A 197 -2.24 6.31 11.58
CA PRO A 197 -1.67 7.65 11.79
C PRO A 197 -0.27 7.81 11.19
N VAL A 198 0.56 6.75 11.21
CA VAL A 198 1.93 6.77 10.66
C VAL A 198 1.91 6.89 9.14
N VAL A 199 1.10 6.06 8.47
CA VAL A 199 0.90 6.11 7.02
C VAL A 199 0.32 7.48 6.62
N THR A 200 -0.64 8.00 7.38
CA THR A 200 -1.21 9.32 7.14
C THR A 200 -0.16 10.42 7.25
N ALA A 201 0.69 10.39 8.28
CA ALA A 201 1.79 11.34 8.44
C ALA A 201 2.74 11.31 7.24
N LEU A 202 3.13 10.12 6.79
CA LEU A 202 4.02 9.94 5.63
C LEU A 202 3.41 10.55 4.37
N LEU A 203 2.15 10.24 4.08
CA LEU A 203 1.43 10.76 2.92
C LEU A 203 1.25 12.29 3.01
N ALA A 204 0.91 12.80 4.18
CA ALA A 204 0.75 14.23 4.43
C ALA A 204 2.06 15.02 4.30
N ARG A 205 3.19 14.48 4.77
CA ARG A 205 4.52 15.09 4.59
C ARG A 205 4.84 15.27 3.13
N LEU A 206 4.66 14.21 2.35
CA LEU A 206 4.95 14.25 0.92
C LEU A 206 3.99 15.19 0.19
N TRP A 207 2.72 15.23 0.60
CA TRP A 207 1.76 16.19 0.08
C TRP A 207 2.18 17.64 0.33
N PHE A 208 2.48 17.99 1.59
CA PHE A 208 2.82 19.36 1.95
C PHE A 208 4.24 19.77 1.53
N SER A 209 5.11 18.82 1.20
CA SER A 209 6.44 19.11 0.63
C SER A 209 6.38 19.80 -0.73
N GLY A 210 5.23 19.76 -1.42
CA GLY A 210 5.08 20.33 -2.76
C GLY A 210 5.71 19.50 -3.89
N ASP A 211 6.26 18.32 -3.57
CA ASP A 211 6.69 17.33 -4.56
C ASP A 211 5.50 16.87 -5.42
N ASN A 212 5.77 16.32 -6.62
CA ASN A 212 4.72 15.93 -7.56
C ASN A 212 3.71 14.98 -6.88
N PRO A 213 2.46 15.40 -6.61
CA PRO A 213 1.52 14.62 -5.80
C PRO A 213 1.14 13.28 -6.45
N ASN A 214 1.33 13.16 -7.76
CA ASN A 214 1.10 11.92 -8.50
C ASN A 214 2.04 10.79 -8.05
N LEU A 215 3.20 11.13 -7.46
CA LEU A 215 4.12 10.13 -6.89
C LEU A 215 3.48 9.37 -5.73
N LEU A 216 2.58 10.00 -4.98
CA LEU A 216 1.87 9.36 -3.86
C LEU A 216 0.79 8.39 -4.32
N ILE A 217 0.34 8.55 -5.57
CA ILE A 217 -0.70 7.75 -6.17
C ILE A 217 -0.09 6.60 -6.97
N ALA A 218 1.16 6.72 -7.44
CA ALA A 218 1.83 5.68 -8.21
C ALA A 218 1.82 4.28 -7.54
N PRO A 219 2.03 4.15 -6.22
CA PRO A 219 1.98 2.86 -5.53
C PRO A 219 0.55 2.42 -5.15
N LEU A 220 -0.48 3.25 -5.37
CA LEU A 220 -1.84 2.95 -4.95
C LEU A 220 -2.52 1.85 -5.80
N PRO A 221 -2.51 1.90 -7.15
CA PRO A 221 -3.12 0.84 -7.97
C PRO A 221 -2.67 -0.58 -7.62
N PRO A 222 -1.35 -0.88 -7.48
CA PRO A 222 -0.93 -2.23 -7.11
C PRO A 222 -1.39 -2.62 -5.71
N VAL A 223 -1.40 -1.70 -4.74
CA VAL A 223 -1.92 -1.98 -3.40
C VAL A 223 -3.39 -2.38 -3.46
N LEU A 224 -4.24 -1.59 -4.12
CA LEU A 224 -5.68 -1.85 -4.18
C LEU A 224 -5.99 -3.14 -4.94
N LEU A 225 -5.43 -3.25 -6.15
CA LEU A 225 -5.75 -4.38 -7.02
C LEU A 225 -5.23 -5.69 -6.44
N ASN A 226 -4.07 -5.71 -5.79
CA ASN A 226 -3.61 -6.92 -5.11
C ASN A 226 -4.41 -7.20 -3.84
N ALA A 227 -4.66 -6.20 -2.99
CA ALA A 227 -5.42 -6.39 -1.75
C ALA A 227 -6.80 -6.99 -2.00
N PHE A 228 -7.53 -6.52 -3.02
CA PHE A 228 -8.86 -7.05 -3.33
C PHE A 228 -8.82 -8.22 -4.31
N GLY A 229 -8.03 -8.11 -5.37
CA GLY A 229 -7.97 -9.11 -6.45
C GLY A 229 -7.32 -10.42 -6.02
N VAL A 230 -6.17 -10.35 -5.33
CA VAL A 230 -5.49 -11.57 -4.86
C VAL A 230 -6.34 -12.27 -3.81
N SER A 231 -6.92 -11.50 -2.88
CA SER A 231 -7.80 -12.04 -1.85
C SER A 231 -9.07 -12.69 -2.40
N ALA A 232 -9.55 -12.30 -3.58
CA ALA A 232 -10.77 -12.88 -4.17
C ALA A 232 -10.62 -14.38 -4.48
N TYR A 233 -9.44 -14.82 -4.90
CA TYR A 233 -9.15 -16.24 -5.08
C TYR A 233 -8.39 -16.86 -3.91
N LEU A 234 -7.53 -16.11 -3.22
CA LEU A 234 -6.71 -16.64 -2.13
C LEU A 234 -7.54 -16.99 -0.88
N ALA A 235 -8.54 -16.16 -0.55
CA ALA A 235 -9.39 -16.39 0.62
C ALA A 235 -10.15 -17.72 0.56
N PRO A 236 -10.89 -18.06 -0.53
CA PRO A 236 -11.57 -19.35 -0.62
C PRO A 236 -10.60 -20.53 -0.73
N LEU A 237 -9.42 -20.36 -1.34
CA LEU A 237 -8.42 -21.43 -1.45
C LEU A 237 -7.84 -21.84 -0.09
N ILE A 238 -7.62 -20.88 0.80
CA ILE A 238 -7.01 -21.12 2.12
C ILE A 238 -8.08 -21.31 3.21
N GLY A 239 -9.36 -21.07 2.89
CA GLY A 239 -10.46 -21.23 3.84
C GLY A 239 -10.52 -20.12 4.89
N VAL A 240 -10.06 -18.91 4.56
CA VAL A 240 -10.10 -17.74 5.44
C VAL A 240 -11.13 -16.73 4.98
N SER A 241 -11.56 -15.83 5.88
CA SER A 241 -12.44 -14.73 5.51
C SER A 241 -11.80 -13.83 4.44
N TYR A 242 -12.60 -13.40 3.45
CA TYR A 242 -12.14 -12.48 2.41
C TYR A 242 -11.56 -11.20 3.00
N TRP A 243 -12.25 -10.57 3.96
CA TRP A 243 -11.81 -9.33 4.59
C TRP A 243 -10.56 -9.48 5.45
N PHE A 244 -10.34 -10.68 6.00
CA PHE A 244 -9.09 -11.03 6.66
C PHE A 244 -7.94 -11.09 5.64
N SER A 245 -8.15 -11.78 4.51
CA SER A 245 -7.15 -11.85 3.43
C SER A 245 -6.84 -10.47 2.85
N VAL A 246 -7.86 -9.64 2.57
CA VAL A 246 -7.70 -8.29 2.01
C VAL A 246 -6.76 -7.44 2.86
N GLN A 247 -6.85 -7.59 4.19
CA GLN A 247 -5.98 -6.85 5.10
C GLN A 247 -4.56 -7.37 5.12
N MET A 248 -4.38 -8.68 5.27
CA MET A 248 -3.02 -9.22 5.37
C MET A 248 -2.24 -8.97 4.06
N VAL A 249 -2.90 -9.18 2.93
CA VAL A 249 -2.34 -8.83 1.62
C VAL A 249 -2.16 -7.32 1.50
N GLY A 250 -3.17 -6.51 1.84
CA GLY A 250 -3.11 -5.05 1.74
C GLY A 250 -1.99 -4.42 2.57
N VAL A 251 -1.77 -4.88 3.80
CA VAL A 251 -0.67 -4.42 4.66
C VAL A 251 0.68 -4.78 4.04
N GLY A 252 0.86 -6.01 3.56
CA GLY A 252 2.09 -6.40 2.89
C GLY A 252 2.36 -5.60 1.61
N GLN A 253 1.31 -5.27 0.86
CA GLN A 253 1.40 -4.40 -0.31
C GLN A 253 1.74 -2.96 0.07
N LEU A 254 1.16 -2.41 1.15
CA LEU A 254 1.52 -1.08 1.65
C LEU A 254 2.99 -1.03 2.08
N ILE A 255 3.48 -2.06 2.75
CA ILE A 255 4.89 -2.17 3.13
C ILE A 255 5.76 -2.20 1.86
N ALA A 256 5.50 -3.09 0.91
CA ALA A 256 6.32 -3.20 -0.30
C ALA A 256 6.26 -1.92 -1.16
N CYS A 257 5.06 -1.39 -1.42
CA CYS A 257 4.85 -0.30 -2.36
C CYS A 257 5.17 1.07 -1.76
N TYR A 258 4.76 1.37 -0.52
CA TYR A 258 4.95 2.69 0.10
C TYR A 258 6.24 2.79 0.94
N LEU A 259 6.69 1.74 1.63
CA LEU A 259 7.93 1.82 2.41
C LEU A 259 9.18 1.56 1.56
N ILE A 260 9.08 0.74 0.52
CA ILE A 260 10.23 0.40 -0.35
C ILE A 260 10.08 1.07 -1.73
N GLY A 261 8.95 0.84 -2.41
CA GLY A 261 8.73 1.34 -3.78
C GLY A 261 8.75 2.86 -3.90
N LEU A 262 8.04 3.58 -3.04
CA LEU A 262 7.94 5.04 -3.10
C LEU A 262 9.31 5.75 -2.91
N PRO A 263 10.16 5.37 -1.93
CA PRO A 263 11.54 5.89 -1.88
C PRO A 263 12.34 5.62 -3.16
N ILE A 264 12.25 4.42 -3.73
CA ILE A 264 12.91 4.09 -5.01
C ILE A 264 12.42 5.03 -6.11
N LEU A 265 11.11 5.25 -6.21
CA LEU A 265 10.51 6.14 -7.20
C LEU A 265 11.04 7.58 -7.07
N ILE A 266 11.08 8.12 -5.84
CA ILE A 266 11.59 9.47 -5.55
C ILE A 266 13.07 9.57 -5.94
N LEU A 267 13.89 8.57 -5.60
CA LEU A 267 15.32 8.54 -5.95
C LEU A 267 15.55 8.49 -7.46
N LEU A 268 14.81 7.65 -8.17
CA LEU A 268 14.94 7.51 -9.63
C LEU A 268 14.45 8.76 -10.38
N GLN A 269 13.38 9.40 -9.90
CA GLN A 269 12.88 10.63 -10.51
C GLN A 269 13.88 11.80 -10.38
N ARG A 270 14.70 11.82 -9.32
CA ARG A 270 15.79 12.80 -9.16
C ARG A 270 16.95 12.55 -10.14
N ARG A 271 17.07 11.34 -10.69
CA ARG A 271 18.10 10.95 -11.68
C ARG A 271 17.52 10.78 -13.08
N LYS A 272 16.83 11.81 -13.58
CA LYS A 272 16.18 11.83 -14.92
C LYS A 272 17.09 11.44 -16.10
N SER A 273 18.41 11.35 -15.94
CA SER A 273 19.36 10.93 -16.98
C SER A 273 19.41 9.43 -17.24
N VAL A 274 18.77 8.58 -16.42
CA VAL A 274 18.89 7.11 -16.51
C VAL A 274 17.79 6.46 -17.39
N PHE A 275 16.67 7.15 -17.62
CA PHE A 275 15.52 6.62 -18.38
C PHE A 275 15.16 7.47 -19.59
#